data_AF-A0A6N7L0D2-F1
#
_entry.id   AF-A0A6N7L0D2-F1
#
_cell.length_a   1.000
_cell.length_b   1.000
_cell.length_c   1.000
_cell.angle_alpha   90.00
_cell.angle_beta   90.00
_cell.angle_gamma   90.00
#
_symmetry.space_group_name_H-M   'P 1'
#
loop_
_entity.id
_entity.type
_entity.pdbx_description
1 polymer ?
#
loop_
_entity_poly.entity_id
_entity_poly.type
_entity_poly.pdbx_seq_one_letter_code
_entity_poly.pdbx_strand_id
1 'polypeptide(L)' 'MVSERPAGTFTRQLSLGEALDTEHIEAAYDAGVLKLHIPVAEQAKPRKIEIKGGKKELQS' A
#
# COMPACT_ATOMS: atom_id res chain seq x y z
N MET A 1 -27.71 -16.09 -28.36
CA MET A 1 -26.94 -16.94 -27.42
C MET A 1 -26.52 -16.07 -26.25
N VAL A 2 -26.94 -16.40 -25.03
CA VAL A 2 -26.46 -15.74 -23.81
C VAL A 2 -25.34 -16.60 -23.24
N SER A 3 -24.15 -16.04 -23.04
CA SER A 3 -23.05 -16.70 -22.33
C SER A 3 -23.04 -16.19 -20.89
N GLU A 4 -23.30 -17.08 -19.93
CA GLU A 4 -23.41 -16.74 -18.51
C GLU A 4 -22.08 -16.33 -17.89
N ARG A 5 -20.96 -16.85 -18.42
CA ARG A 5 -19.62 -16.52 -17.96
C ARG A 5 -18.95 -15.55 -18.92
N PRO A 6 -18.40 -14.42 -18.42
CA PRO A 6 -17.63 -13.52 -19.25
C PRO A 6 -16.37 -14.25 -19.73
N ALA A 7 -16.07 -14.11 -21.01
CA ALA A 7 -14.89 -14.69 -21.66
C ALA A 7 -14.20 -13.60 -22.49
N GLY A 8 -12.88 -13.72 -22.63
CA GLY A 8 -12.04 -12.74 -23.33
C GLY A 8 -10.85 -12.30 -22.49
N THR A 9 -10.17 -11.26 -22.94
CA THR A 9 -9.05 -10.66 -22.22
C THR A 9 -9.57 -9.75 -21.11
N PHE A 10 -9.06 -9.93 -19.90
CA PHE A 10 -9.37 -9.08 -18.76
C PHE A 10 -8.15 -8.26 -18.39
N THR A 11 -8.32 -6.94 -18.27
CA THR A 11 -7.26 -6.01 -17.85
C THR A 11 -7.77 -5.22 -16.65
N ARG A 12 -6.95 -5.13 -15.60
CA ARG A 12 -7.20 -4.27 -14.45
C ARG A 12 -5.96 -3.43 -14.18
N GLN A 13 -6.15 -2.12 -14.08
CA GLN A 13 -5.11 -1.17 -13.72
C GLN A 13 -5.37 -0.64 -12.31
N LEU A 14 -4.32 -0.50 -11.51
CA LEU A 14 -4.36 0.00 -10.15
C LEU A 14 -3.36 1.16 -10.05
N SER A 15 -3.79 2.27 -9.47
CA SER A 15 -2.88 3.35 -9.11
C SER A 15 -2.33 3.07 -7.71
N LEU A 16 -1.01 3.00 -7.59
CA LEU A 16 -0.32 2.76 -6.33
C LEU A 16 0.19 4.09 -5.77
N GLY A 17 0.10 4.26 -4.45
CA GLY A 17 0.64 5.43 -3.77
C GLY A 17 2.16 5.32 -3.56
N GLU A 18 2.81 6.45 -3.30
CA GLU A 18 4.27 6.55 -3.10
C GLU A 18 4.80 5.73 -1.90
N ALA A 19 3.91 5.35 -0.98
CA ALA A 19 4.25 4.57 0.20
C ALA A 19 4.42 3.06 -0.08
N LEU A 20 4.22 2.60 -1.32
CA LEU A 20 4.31 1.19 -1.69
C LEU A 20 5.62 0.91 -2.43
N ASP A 21 6.23 -0.22 -2.12
CA ASP A 21 7.44 -0.69 -2.78
C ASP A 21 7.08 -1.52 -4.01
N THR A 22 7.14 -0.88 -5.17
CA THR A 22 6.77 -1.50 -6.45
C THR A 22 7.86 -2.40 -7.04
N GLU A 23 9.08 -2.35 -6.51
CA GLU A 23 10.19 -3.20 -6.98
C GLU A 23 10.09 -4.62 -6.37
N HIS A 24 9.41 -4.76 -5.23
CA HIS A 24 9.26 -6.01 -4.49
C HIS A 24 7.83 -6.57 -4.51
N ILE A 25 7.13 -6.44 -5.64
CA ILE A 25 5.79 -6.99 -5.82
C ILE A 25 5.85 -8.51 -5.97
N GLU A 26 5.00 -9.20 -5.22
CA GLU A 26 4.81 -10.64 -5.34
C GLU A 26 3.39 -10.97 -5.84
N ALA A 27 3.27 -12.05 -6.62
CA ALA A 27 1.99 -12.51 -7.14
C ALA A 27 1.81 -14.00 -6.87
N ALA A 28 0.62 -14.37 -6.42
CA ALA A 28 0.22 -15.76 -6.22
C ALA A 28 -1.16 -16.00 -6.84
N TYR A 29 -1.31 -17.10 -7.58
CA TYR A 29 -2.60 -17.52 -8.14
C TYR A 29 -2.98 -18.87 -7.56
N ASP A 30 -4.11 -18.91 -6.88
CA ASP A 30 -4.61 -20.12 -6.23
C ASP A 30 -6.13 -20.11 -6.18
N ALA A 31 -6.76 -21.28 -6.38
CA ALA A 31 -8.21 -21.47 -6.37
C ALA A 31 -9.01 -20.44 -7.19
N GLY A 32 -8.49 -20.00 -8.34
CA GLY A 32 -9.16 -19.02 -9.20
C GLY A 32 -8.90 -17.55 -8.86
N VAL A 33 -8.10 -17.25 -7.83
CA VAL A 33 -7.87 -15.90 -7.31
C VAL A 33 -6.43 -15.47 -7.51
N LEU A 34 -6.23 -14.34 -8.20
CA LEU A 34 -4.95 -13.64 -8.27
C LEU A 34 -4.78 -12.73 -7.04
N LYS A 35 -3.80 -13.05 -6.20
CA LYS A 35 -3.38 -12.25 -5.05
C LYS A 35 -2.10 -11.51 -5.41
N LEU A 36 -2.10 -10.20 -5.21
CA LEU A 36 -0.92 -9.35 -5.34
C LEU A 36 -0.51 -8.88 -3.94
N HIS A 37 0.72 -9.13 -3.54
CA HIS A 37 1.31 -8.63 -2.31
C HIS A 37 2.29 -7.52 -2.66
N ILE A 38 2.02 -6.32 -2.16
CA ILE A 38 2.82 -5.12 -2.43
C ILE A 38 3.27 -4.60 -1.07
N PRO A 39 4.55 -4.73 -0.72
CA PRO A 39 5.07 -4.24 0.56
C PRO A 39 4.91 -2.72 0.69
N VAL A 40 4.85 -2.24 1.93
CA VAL A 40 4.97 -0.82 2.23
C VAL A 40 6.45 -0.45 2.20
N ALA A 41 6.79 0.64 1.51
CA ALA A 41 8.14 1.17 1.45
C ALA A 41 8.68 1.48 2.86
N GLU A 42 9.93 1.13 3.13
CA GLU A 42 10.57 1.32 4.44
C GLU A 42 10.52 2.78 4.91
N GLN A 43 10.62 3.73 3.98
CA GLN A 43 10.58 5.17 4.23
C GLN A 43 9.18 5.66 4.65
N ALA A 44 8.14 4.91 4.28
CA ALA A 44 6.76 5.22 4.63
C ALA A 44 6.36 4.70 6.02
N LYS A 45 7.24 3.96 6.71
CA LYS A 45 6.99 3.55 8.10
C LYS A 45 6.84 4.79 8.99
N PRO A 46 5.76 4.90 9.78
CA PRO A 46 5.49 6.09 10.59
C PRO A 46 6.61 6.34 11.60
N ARG A 47 7.17 7.56 11.57
CA ARG A 47 8.17 8.00 12.54
C ARG A 47 7.48 8.56 13.78
N LYS A 48 7.87 8.10 14.97
CA LYS A 48 7.47 8.71 16.22
C LYS A 48 8.13 10.10 16.33
N ILE A 49 7.32 11.15 16.44
CA ILE A 49 7.79 12.52 16.69
C ILE A 49 7.64 12.79 18.20
N GLU A 50 8.75 13.05 18.89
CA GLU A 50 8.74 13.41 20.31
C GLU A 50 8.50 14.91 20.48
N ILE A 51 7.45 15.29 21.22
CA ILE A 51 7.18 16.68 21.58
C ILE A 51 7.90 16.99 22.88
N LYS A 52 8.95 17.82 22.83
CA LYS A 52 9.64 18.32 24.03
C LYS A 52 8.92 19.57 24.56
N GLY A 53 8.40 19.49 25.79
CA GLY A 53 7.70 20.60 26.44
C GLY A 53 8.63 21.79 26.71
N GLY A 54 8.20 23.00 26.34
CA GLY A 54 8.94 24.23 26.59
C GLY A 54 8.84 24.67 28.04
N LYS A 55 9.96 24.69 28.77
CA LYS A 55 10.05 25.40 30.05
C LYS A 55 10.10 26.91 29.75
N LYS A 56 8.99 27.59 30.00
CA LYS A 56 8.95 29.05 30.03
C LYS A 56 9.40 29.48 31.43
N GLU A 57 10.69 29.79 31.57
CA GLU A 57 11.20 30.44 32.77
C GLU A 57 10.66 31.88 32.79
N LEU A 58 9.63 32.09 33.62
CA LEU A 58 9.23 33.41 34.06
C LEU A 58 10.32 33.89 35.03
N GLN A 59 11.30 34.63 34.50
CA GLN A 59 12.28 35.32 35.34
C GLN A 59 11.60 36.53 35.99
N SER A 60 11.69 36.58 37.33
CA SER A 60 11.31 37.69 38.20
C SER A 60 12.39 38.77 38.22
#